data_AF-A0A9C7Q4V4-F1
#
_entry.id   AF-A0A9C7Q4V4-F1
#
_cell.length_a   1.000
_cell.length_b   1.000
_cell.length_c   1.000
_cell.angle_alpha   90.00
_cell.angle_beta   90.00
_cell.angle_gamma   90.00
#
_symmetry.space_group_name_H-M   'P 1'
#
loop_
_entity.id
_entity.type
_entity.pdbx_description
1 polymer ?
#
loop_
_entity_poly.entity_id
_entity_poly.type
_entity_poly.pdbx_seq_one_letter_code
_entity_poly.pdbx_strand_id
1 'polypeptide(L)'
;MIGLVTVSVVGVLLIGSSAVHQIRGTVGVQNAEHAMREADARLSQVAFGTNDEHILDFGGQDGNVEVTNDGAMTISLVNGSNPACSRRIEFGAIEYHGADGEVVAYQAGGVWKRTENGSVMISPPDMQYRNGTFSFQLVNVTGSASGPVERLRATKNVTASRADSEAFRETFDAPRCTPPDNATLTVESDYYRAWADFFRTHVDGGTVAVDDANETASLTVILSGSTAESDDNSVSTQRNASVSVDVLGTEISSGGNLNWVQNDTTGEWEVHGTKRNAPINMRINVGDDTYEPWGDGVGPTDVIRHDINDPTNGEHYHFSENVTAGDVISVEGTAYGIGSVDWGSSATKRLNQYESGGERYDYVWESYRTDYEGSLMTNIVVEADGTGTNEGNVVLLSDGMAVPGYGSANPEQRNMSQMLGGRINDTGYLDLDPNEFVLVYELSCPDATTDDIGTGKCGSGDPDYNDAVVLISIHEDGSVGEPEDFRIHVTMNQVTIERADG
;
A
#
# COMPACT_ATOMS: atom_id res chain seq x y z
N MET A 1 -51.44 51.09 57.97
CA MET A 1 -50.54 50.11 57.31
C MET A 1 -49.24 50.85 57.03
N ILE A 2 -48.27 50.80 57.94
CA ILE A 2 -47.10 49.89 57.95
C ILE A 2 -46.40 49.84 56.59
N GLY A 3 -45.11 50.22 56.58
CA GLY A 3 -44.22 50.09 55.43
C GLY A 3 -42.82 50.63 55.72
N LEU A 4 -42.21 50.19 56.81
CA LEU A 4 -40.80 50.38 57.14
C LEU A 4 -39.93 49.81 56.01
N VAL A 5 -39.15 50.64 55.32
CA VAL A 5 -38.01 50.18 54.50
C VAL A 5 -36.75 50.67 55.17
N THR A 6 -36.25 49.87 56.11
CA THR A 6 -34.90 49.98 56.63
C THR A 6 -34.21 48.64 56.49
N VAL A 7 -33.05 48.72 55.84
CA VAL A 7 -31.89 47.81 55.97
C VAL A 7 -32.16 46.47 55.25
N SER A 8 -31.31 45.97 54.36
CA SER A 8 -29.88 45.84 54.54
C SER A 8 -29.22 45.52 53.20
N VAL A 9 -28.16 46.26 52.86
CA VAL A 9 -27.06 45.70 52.07
C VAL A 9 -26.30 44.79 53.01
N VAL A 10 -26.49 43.47 52.93
CA VAL A 10 -25.44 42.46 53.19
C VAL A 10 -25.87 41.17 52.49
N GLY A 11 -25.07 40.74 51.53
CA GLY A 11 -25.25 39.47 50.84
C GLY A 11 -24.15 39.23 49.80
N VAL A 12 -22.90 39.59 50.12
CA VAL A 12 -21.74 39.10 49.39
C VAL A 12 -21.06 38.09 50.30
N LEU A 13 -20.61 36.99 49.69
CA LEU A 13 -19.96 35.80 50.23
C LEU A 13 -20.92 34.66 50.54
N LEU A 14 -20.85 33.60 49.74
CA LEU A 14 -20.55 32.23 50.22
C LEU A 14 -20.63 31.17 49.10
N ILE A 15 -20.09 31.43 47.90
CA ILE A 15 -19.82 30.36 46.92
C ILE A 15 -18.52 30.73 46.19
N GLY A 16 -17.40 30.08 46.52
CA GLY A 16 -16.13 30.46 45.88
C GLY A 16 -14.88 29.68 46.26
N SER A 17 -14.96 28.53 46.93
CA SER A 17 -13.77 27.69 47.16
C SER A 17 -13.64 26.57 46.13
N SER A 18 -14.70 25.81 45.88
CA SER A 18 -14.66 24.69 44.91
C SER A 18 -14.54 25.15 43.45
N ALA A 19 -15.29 26.18 43.05
CA ALA A 19 -15.23 26.73 41.69
C ALA A 19 -13.88 27.41 41.38
N VAL A 20 -13.25 28.04 42.37
CA VAL A 20 -11.92 28.68 42.21
C VAL A 20 -10.82 27.63 42.12
N HIS A 21 -10.94 26.50 42.83
CA HIS A 21 -9.96 25.41 42.75
C HIS A 21 -10.01 24.72 41.38
N GLN A 22 -11.21 24.47 40.85
CA GLN A 22 -11.41 23.86 39.52
C GLN A 22 -10.93 24.76 38.38
N ILE A 23 -11.13 26.08 38.48
CA ILE A 23 -10.61 27.05 37.50
C ILE A 23 -9.08 27.16 37.56
N ARG A 24 -8.48 27.05 38.75
CA ARG A 24 -7.01 27.08 38.89
C ARG A 24 -6.35 25.85 38.29
N GLY A 25 -6.93 24.66 38.45
CA GLY A 25 -6.42 23.41 37.87
C GLY A 25 -6.43 23.42 36.34
N THR A 26 -7.54 23.83 35.71
CA THR A 26 -7.64 23.89 34.24
C THR A 26 -6.66 24.89 33.61
N VAL A 27 -6.41 26.02 34.28
CA VAL A 27 -5.43 27.03 33.82
C VAL A 27 -3.99 26.53 33.95
N GLY A 28 -3.68 25.77 35.01
CA GLY A 28 -2.35 25.16 35.19
C GLY A 28 -1.98 24.21 34.05
N VAL A 29 -2.90 23.32 33.68
CA VAL A 29 -2.68 22.34 32.58
C VAL A 29 -2.46 23.01 31.24
N GLN A 30 -3.28 24.01 30.89
CA GLN A 30 -3.12 24.74 29.63
C GLN A 30 -1.77 25.48 29.56
N ASN A 31 -1.34 26.07 30.67
CA ASN A 31 -0.03 26.72 30.73
C ASN A 31 1.12 25.70 30.58
N ALA A 32 1.00 24.51 31.18
CA ALA A 32 1.99 23.44 31.04
C ALA A 32 2.08 22.95 29.58
N GLU A 33 0.94 22.73 28.91
CA GLU A 33 0.88 22.39 27.49
C GLU A 33 1.56 23.47 26.61
N HIS A 34 1.32 24.75 26.91
CA HIS A 34 1.97 25.85 26.19
C HIS A 34 3.49 25.91 26.43
N ALA A 35 3.94 25.76 27.67
CA ALA A 35 5.37 25.76 27.99
C ALA A 35 6.09 24.57 27.37
N MET A 36 5.47 23.38 27.34
CA MET A 36 6.06 22.20 26.71
C MET A 36 6.12 22.31 25.19
N ARG A 37 5.14 22.95 24.53
CA ARG A 37 5.23 23.26 23.10
C ARG A 37 6.34 24.28 22.80
N GLU A 38 6.53 25.28 23.64
CA GLU A 38 7.66 26.20 23.50
C GLU A 38 8.98 25.47 23.75
N ALA A 39 9.04 24.59 24.74
CA ALA A 39 10.22 23.78 25.03
C ALA A 39 10.59 22.90 23.82
N ASP A 40 9.62 22.20 23.21
CA ASP A 40 9.81 21.46 21.95
C ASP A 40 10.38 22.36 20.83
N ALA A 41 9.77 23.53 20.60
CA ALA A 41 10.23 24.46 19.57
C ALA A 41 11.67 24.95 19.80
N ARG A 42 12.07 25.16 21.07
CA ARG A 42 13.43 25.57 21.45
C ARG A 42 14.41 24.42 21.36
N LEU A 43 14.03 23.22 21.78
CA LEU A 43 14.85 22.02 21.67
C LEU A 43 15.11 21.67 20.21
N SER A 44 14.11 21.82 19.34
CA SER A 44 14.27 21.71 17.90
C SER A 44 15.24 22.76 17.33
N GLN A 45 15.20 24.01 17.82
CA GLN A 45 16.20 25.04 17.45
C GLN A 45 17.62 24.68 17.91
N VAL A 46 17.77 24.11 19.11
CA VAL A 46 19.07 23.62 19.61
C VAL A 46 19.56 22.44 18.78
N ALA A 47 18.68 21.49 18.49
CA ALA A 47 19.00 20.26 17.78
C ALA A 47 19.35 20.50 16.31
N PHE A 48 18.62 21.34 15.60
CA PHE A 48 18.73 21.48 14.14
C PHE A 48 19.22 22.86 13.67
N GLY A 49 19.30 23.85 14.56
CA GLY A 49 19.74 25.20 14.25
C GLY A 49 21.27 25.39 14.33
N THR A 50 21.69 26.66 14.25
CA THR A 50 23.09 27.08 14.40
C THR A 50 23.46 27.42 15.84
N ASN A 51 22.46 27.60 16.71
CA ASN A 51 22.66 27.89 18.12
C ASN A 51 22.55 26.60 18.90
N ASP A 52 23.69 26.10 19.37
CA ASP A 52 23.77 24.84 20.13
C ASP A 52 23.25 24.98 21.57
N GLU A 53 22.64 26.11 21.94
CA GLU A 53 22.20 26.37 23.31
C GLU A 53 20.98 27.29 23.37
N HIS A 54 20.01 26.93 24.22
CA HIS A 54 18.85 27.76 24.55
C HIS A 54 18.44 27.64 26.03
N ILE A 55 17.73 28.65 26.54
CA ILE A 55 17.05 28.59 27.83
C ILE A 55 15.60 28.18 27.60
N LEU A 56 15.15 27.17 28.33
CA LEU A 56 13.75 26.76 28.44
C LEU A 56 13.17 27.43 29.68
N ASP A 57 12.09 28.19 29.50
CA ASP A 57 11.46 28.98 30.56
C ASP A 57 10.16 28.30 31.03
N PHE A 58 10.15 27.93 32.30
CA PHE A 58 9.01 27.38 33.03
C PHE A 58 8.55 28.33 34.16
N GLY A 59 9.08 29.56 34.19
CA GLY A 59 8.74 30.57 35.17
C GLY A 59 7.25 30.93 35.17
N GLY A 60 6.69 31.16 36.36
CA GLY A 60 5.28 31.52 36.54
C GLY A 60 4.30 30.34 36.54
N GLN A 61 4.79 29.10 36.59
CA GLN A 61 3.97 27.90 36.72
C GLN A 61 4.03 27.32 38.15
N ASP A 62 2.89 26.89 38.68
CA ASP A 62 2.79 26.23 39.98
C ASP A 62 3.01 24.70 39.80
N GLY A 63 4.26 24.26 39.77
CA GLY A 63 4.60 22.84 39.58
C GLY A 63 6.10 22.51 39.66
N ASN A 64 6.44 21.25 39.42
CA ASN A 64 7.82 20.77 39.37
C ASN A 64 8.16 20.31 37.95
N VAL A 65 9.42 20.50 37.56
CA VAL A 65 9.96 19.93 36.32
C VAL A 65 10.93 18.81 36.66
N GLU A 66 10.87 17.71 35.94
CA GLU A 66 11.77 16.56 36.06
C GLU A 66 12.31 16.15 34.69
N VAL A 67 13.58 15.76 34.63
CA VAL A 67 14.20 15.16 33.44
C VAL A 67 14.40 13.69 33.72
N THR A 68 13.72 12.84 32.97
CA THR A 68 13.76 11.37 33.09
C THR A 68 14.51 10.75 31.91
N ASN A 69 14.92 9.48 32.05
CA ASN A 69 15.58 8.69 30.99
C ASN A 69 14.90 7.31 30.92
N ASP A 70 13.64 7.29 30.52
CA ASP A 70 12.72 6.15 30.61
C ASP A 70 12.07 5.77 29.26
N GLY A 71 12.42 6.48 28.19
CA GLY A 71 11.90 6.18 26.86
C GLY A 71 12.88 5.39 26.03
N ALA A 72 12.37 4.48 25.21
CA ALA A 72 13.17 3.81 24.20
C ALA A 72 12.41 3.55 22.92
N MET A 73 13.14 3.49 21.81
CA MET A 73 12.62 3.11 20.51
C MET A 73 13.52 2.07 19.88
N THR A 74 12.92 1.00 19.40
CA THR A 74 13.60 -0.06 18.66
C THR A 74 13.06 -0.10 17.24
N ILE A 75 13.95 0.04 16.27
CA ILE A 75 13.64 -0.14 14.85
C ILE A 75 14.23 -1.47 14.40
N SER A 76 13.40 -2.33 13.83
CA SER A 76 13.78 -3.66 13.37
C SER A 76 13.30 -3.88 11.94
N LEU A 77 14.22 -4.27 11.07
CA LEU A 77 13.97 -4.75 9.72
C LEU A 77 14.08 -6.27 9.71
N VAL A 78 13.08 -6.94 9.18
CA VAL A 78 13.02 -8.40 9.10
C VAL A 78 13.21 -8.82 7.66
N ASN A 79 13.99 -9.87 7.42
CA ASN A 79 14.10 -10.56 6.15
C ASN A 79 14.07 -12.07 6.45
N GLY A 80 13.04 -12.76 5.98
CA GLY A 80 12.65 -14.09 6.41
C GLY A 80 12.24 -14.15 7.88
N SER A 81 12.69 -15.17 8.60
CA SER A 81 12.31 -15.39 10.01
C SER A 81 13.21 -14.69 11.03
N ASN A 82 14.21 -13.89 10.60
CA ASN A 82 15.14 -13.22 11.51
C ASN A 82 15.16 -11.70 11.26
N PRO A 83 15.32 -10.88 12.31
CA PRO A 83 15.60 -9.47 12.11
C PRO A 83 16.93 -9.33 11.38
N ALA A 84 16.86 -8.87 10.13
CA ALA A 84 18.02 -8.55 9.32
C ALA A 84 18.83 -7.45 9.99
N CYS A 85 18.18 -6.37 10.42
CA CYS A 85 18.83 -5.22 11.02
C CYS A 85 17.98 -4.71 12.18
N SER A 86 18.60 -4.39 13.33
CA SER A 86 17.85 -3.86 14.45
C SER A 86 18.72 -2.88 15.23
N ARG A 87 18.10 -1.80 15.71
CA ARG A 87 18.76 -0.83 16.57
C ARG A 87 17.79 -0.24 17.58
N ARG A 88 18.26 -0.13 18.82
CA ARG A 88 17.55 0.50 19.93
C ARG A 88 18.16 1.87 20.27
N ILE A 89 17.30 2.81 20.59
CA ILE A 89 17.60 4.16 21.05
C ILE A 89 16.96 4.32 22.42
N GLU A 90 17.72 4.85 23.37
CA GLU A 90 17.16 5.38 24.61
C GLU A 90 17.02 6.89 24.48
N PHE A 91 15.93 7.45 24.98
CA PHE A 91 15.71 8.88 25.07
C PHE A 91 15.05 9.29 26.38
N GLY A 92 15.37 10.49 26.84
CA GLY A 92 14.71 11.06 28.00
C GLY A 92 13.42 11.81 27.69
N ALA A 93 12.78 12.27 28.76
CA ALA A 93 11.66 13.18 28.73
C ALA A 93 11.94 14.40 29.65
N ILE A 94 11.28 15.52 29.35
CA ILE A 94 11.13 16.63 30.30
C ILE A 94 9.67 16.63 30.74
N GLU A 95 9.43 16.30 31.99
CA GLU A 95 8.09 16.21 32.57
C GLU A 95 7.78 17.43 33.43
N TYR A 96 6.60 18.00 33.24
CA TYR A 96 6.03 18.98 34.15
C TYR A 96 4.92 18.30 34.97
N HIS A 97 5.08 18.33 36.29
CA HIS A 97 4.10 17.83 37.26
C HIS A 97 3.35 19.00 37.87
N GLY A 98 2.06 19.12 37.53
CA GLY A 98 1.16 20.09 38.11
C GLY A 98 0.74 19.74 39.54
N ALA A 99 0.27 20.73 40.30
CA ALA A 99 -0.16 20.55 41.68
C ALA A 99 -1.32 19.54 41.86
N ASP A 100 -2.13 19.33 40.82
CA ASP A 100 -3.31 18.46 40.84
C ASP A 100 -3.02 17.03 40.29
N GLY A 101 -1.75 16.69 40.07
CA GLY A 101 -1.32 15.35 39.62
C GLY A 101 -1.23 15.17 38.10
N GLU A 102 -1.53 16.22 37.34
CA GLU A 102 -1.42 16.27 35.88
C GLU A 102 0.05 16.27 35.44
N VAL A 103 0.36 15.51 34.39
CA VAL A 103 1.71 15.43 33.83
C VAL A 103 1.68 15.75 32.35
N VAL A 104 2.45 16.77 31.95
CA VAL A 104 2.69 17.11 30.54
C VAL A 104 4.17 16.94 30.27
N ALA A 105 4.53 16.19 29.25
CA ALA A 105 5.92 15.92 28.93
C ALA A 105 6.28 16.20 27.49
N TYR A 106 7.51 16.65 27.32
CA TYR A 106 8.23 16.57 26.06
C TYR A 106 8.98 15.24 26.00
N GLN A 107 8.83 14.48 24.92
CA GLN A 107 9.61 13.25 24.69
C GLN A 107 9.80 13.00 23.19
N ALA A 108 11.06 12.83 22.76
CA ALA A 108 11.45 12.49 21.38
C ALA A 108 10.80 13.37 20.29
N GLY A 109 10.66 14.68 20.54
CA GLY A 109 10.07 15.65 19.61
C GLY A 109 8.55 15.77 19.67
N GLY A 110 7.86 14.95 20.48
CA GLY A 110 6.42 15.08 20.73
C GLY A 110 6.11 15.72 22.08
N VAL A 111 4.88 16.21 22.22
CA VAL A 111 4.33 16.67 23.51
C VAL A 111 3.14 15.81 23.88
N TRP A 112 3.20 15.24 25.07
CA TRP A 112 2.28 14.22 25.57
C TRP A 112 1.67 14.69 26.88
N LYS A 113 0.43 14.28 27.14
CA LYS A 113 -0.22 14.52 28.43
C LYS A 113 -0.71 13.20 29.02
N ARG A 114 -0.41 12.98 30.29
CA ARG A 114 -0.97 11.87 31.06
C ARG A 114 -2.37 12.23 31.54
N THR A 115 -3.26 11.26 31.51
CA THR A 115 -4.66 11.37 31.91
C THR A 115 -5.01 10.19 32.80
N GLU A 116 -6.16 10.23 33.48
CA GLU A 116 -6.63 9.09 34.29
C GLU A 116 -6.75 7.77 33.50
N ASN A 117 -6.95 7.85 32.17
CA ASN A 117 -7.19 6.69 31.30
C ASN A 117 -5.97 6.31 30.43
N GLY A 118 -4.79 6.91 30.64
CA GLY A 118 -3.59 6.67 29.83
C GLY A 118 -2.90 7.97 29.43
N SER A 119 -2.44 8.08 28.18
CA SER A 119 -1.81 9.28 27.64
C SER A 119 -2.53 9.77 26.37
N VAL A 120 -2.44 11.07 26.10
CA VAL A 120 -2.92 11.69 24.86
C VAL A 120 -1.84 12.54 24.22
N MET A 121 -1.85 12.59 22.89
CA MET A 121 -0.93 13.42 22.10
C MET A 121 -1.42 14.87 22.05
N ILE A 122 -0.56 15.81 22.43
CA ILE A 122 -0.80 17.25 22.37
C ILE A 122 -0.12 17.86 21.14
N SER A 123 1.07 17.38 20.79
CA SER A 123 1.81 17.71 19.58
C SER A 123 2.51 16.46 19.06
N PRO A 124 2.41 16.14 17.76
CA PRO A 124 3.09 14.98 17.19
C PRO A 124 4.61 15.19 17.16
N PRO A 125 5.40 14.10 17.23
CA PRO A 125 6.81 14.12 16.92
C PRO A 125 7.04 14.31 15.41
N ASP A 126 8.25 14.72 15.02
CA ASP A 126 8.61 14.84 13.59
C ASP A 126 9.07 13.50 13.02
N MET A 127 8.08 12.62 12.82
CA MET A 127 8.23 11.34 12.12
C MET A 127 7.29 11.30 10.93
N GLN A 128 7.80 10.85 9.79
CA GLN A 128 7.06 10.72 8.55
C GLN A 128 7.33 9.36 7.92
N TYR A 129 6.28 8.79 7.35
CA TYR A 129 6.39 7.63 6.48
C TYR A 129 5.75 7.98 5.14
N ARG A 130 6.53 7.91 4.06
CA ARG A 130 6.06 8.26 2.72
C ARG A 130 6.82 7.47 1.66
N ASN A 131 6.10 6.83 0.75
CA ASN A 131 6.65 6.09 -0.40
C ASN A 131 7.82 5.18 0.00
N GLY A 132 7.61 4.32 1.00
CA GLY A 132 8.65 3.42 1.50
C GLY A 132 9.80 4.07 2.27
N THR A 133 9.77 5.38 2.52
CA THR A 133 10.79 6.04 3.33
C THR A 133 10.26 6.40 4.72
N PHE A 134 10.86 5.82 5.76
CA PHE A 134 10.72 6.30 7.13
C PHE A 134 11.75 7.41 7.38
N SER A 135 11.28 8.60 7.75
CA SER A 135 12.11 9.72 8.17
C SER A 135 11.76 10.08 9.61
N PHE A 136 12.76 10.09 10.50
CA PHE A 136 12.55 10.46 11.89
C PHE A 136 13.62 11.45 12.38
N GLN A 137 13.16 12.60 12.89
CA GLN A 137 13.98 13.61 13.54
C GLN A 137 13.80 13.49 15.06
N LEU A 138 14.71 12.75 15.70
CA LEU A 138 14.62 12.46 17.13
C LEU A 138 15.54 13.40 17.92
N VAL A 139 14.95 14.13 18.87
CA VAL A 139 15.68 14.91 19.86
C VAL A 139 15.67 14.19 21.20
N ASN A 140 16.82 13.65 21.58
CA ASN A 140 17.03 12.94 22.83
C ASN A 140 17.45 13.95 23.90
N VAL A 141 16.65 14.12 24.94
CA VAL A 141 17.02 14.91 26.11
C VAL A 141 17.71 14.04 27.15
N THR A 142 18.79 14.54 27.74
CA THR A 142 19.54 13.88 28.81
C THR A 142 19.80 14.86 29.94
N GLY A 143 20.25 14.39 31.10
CA GLY A 143 20.58 15.24 32.24
C GLY A 143 19.87 14.80 33.50
N SER A 144 19.83 15.69 34.50
CA SER A 144 19.21 15.40 35.81
C SER A 144 18.77 16.70 36.49
N ALA A 145 17.68 17.28 36.02
CA ALA A 145 17.01 18.39 36.70
C ALA A 145 15.70 17.89 37.31
N SER A 146 15.40 18.26 38.56
CA SER A 146 14.16 17.87 39.25
C SER A 146 13.69 18.98 40.21
N GLY A 147 12.39 19.13 40.48
CA GLY A 147 11.85 20.07 41.49
C GLY A 147 11.35 21.41 40.91
N PRO A 148 11.18 22.46 41.75
CA PRO A 148 10.68 23.76 41.28
C PRO A 148 11.79 24.45 40.49
N VAL A 149 11.74 24.34 39.17
CA VAL A 149 12.73 24.89 38.26
C VAL A 149 12.07 25.90 37.33
N GLU A 150 12.52 27.14 37.40
CA GLU A 150 12.01 28.21 36.52
C GLU A 150 12.71 28.20 35.17
N ARG A 151 13.99 27.83 35.11
CA ARG A 151 14.78 27.86 33.87
C ARG A 151 15.68 26.64 33.74
N LEU A 152 15.63 26.00 32.59
CA LEU A 152 16.56 24.96 32.18
C LEU A 152 17.45 25.46 31.05
N ARG A 153 18.72 25.07 31.08
CA ARG A 153 19.66 25.27 29.99
C ARG A 153 19.71 24.01 29.17
N ALA A 154 19.43 24.12 27.88
CA ALA A 154 19.48 23.06 26.91
C ALA A 154 20.69 23.27 26.02
N THR A 155 21.63 22.33 26.00
CA THR A 155 22.89 22.42 25.24
C THR A 155 23.05 21.19 24.36
N LYS A 156 23.28 21.38 23.05
CA LYS A 156 23.52 20.30 22.11
C LYS A 156 24.85 19.61 22.39
N ASN A 157 24.82 18.30 22.54
CA ASN A 157 26.01 17.47 22.51
C ASN A 157 26.33 17.07 21.06
N VAL A 158 27.08 17.92 20.35
CA VAL A 158 27.39 17.72 18.92
C VAL A 158 28.10 16.40 18.66
N THR A 159 29.02 16.02 19.55
CA THR A 159 29.80 14.78 19.40
C THR A 159 28.90 13.55 19.52
N ALA A 160 28.04 13.49 20.55
CA ALA A 160 27.11 12.37 20.72
C ALA A 160 26.06 12.33 19.60
N SER A 161 25.48 13.49 19.25
CA SER A 161 24.50 13.62 18.15
C SER A 161 25.03 13.05 16.84
N ARG A 162 26.28 13.37 16.50
CA ARG A 162 26.95 12.85 15.30
C ARG A 162 27.18 11.34 15.40
N ALA A 163 27.68 10.86 16.54
CA ALA A 163 27.96 9.45 16.73
C ALA A 163 26.69 8.58 16.63
N ASP A 164 25.59 9.03 17.27
CA ASP A 164 24.32 8.30 17.26
C ASP A 164 23.69 8.28 15.86
N SER A 165 23.68 9.43 15.17
CA SER A 165 23.18 9.53 13.79
C SER A 165 24.00 8.67 12.81
N GLU A 166 25.33 8.70 12.91
CA GLU A 166 26.22 7.91 12.06
C GLU A 166 26.03 6.41 12.29
N ALA A 167 25.89 6.01 13.55
CA ALA A 167 25.71 4.60 13.88
C ALA A 167 24.33 4.07 13.46
N PHE A 168 23.28 4.91 13.47
CA PHE A 168 21.98 4.60 12.86
C PHE A 168 22.11 4.35 11.36
N ARG A 169 22.71 5.32 10.67
CA ARG A 169 22.95 5.24 9.23
C ARG A 169 23.74 3.97 8.87
N GLU A 170 24.84 3.68 9.56
CA GLU A 170 25.64 2.46 9.33
C GLU A 170 24.85 1.16 9.54
N THR A 171 23.89 1.15 10.46
CA THR A 171 23.11 -0.06 10.75
C THR A 171 22.12 -0.38 9.63
N PHE A 172 21.45 0.64 9.09
CA PHE A 172 20.37 0.47 8.10
C PHE A 172 20.82 0.63 6.64
N ASP A 173 21.98 1.24 6.37
CA ASP A 173 22.61 1.27 5.04
C ASP A 173 23.28 -0.07 4.67
N ALA A 174 23.35 -1.03 5.59
CA ALA A 174 24.01 -2.30 5.33
C ALA A 174 23.22 -3.11 4.28
N PRO A 175 23.88 -3.74 3.26
CA PRO A 175 23.17 -4.42 2.17
C PRO A 175 22.19 -5.51 2.60
N ARG A 176 22.41 -6.13 3.76
CA ARG A 176 21.50 -7.14 4.34
C ARG A 176 20.16 -6.58 4.81
N CYS A 177 20.03 -5.25 4.90
CA CYS A 177 18.81 -4.56 5.35
C CYS A 177 17.83 -4.26 4.21
N THR A 178 18.22 -4.48 2.94
CA THR A 178 17.44 -4.07 1.77
C THR A 178 17.39 -5.18 0.72
N PRO A 179 16.20 -5.54 0.19
CA PRO A 179 14.88 -5.14 0.69
C PRO A 179 14.53 -5.92 1.99
N PRO A 180 13.83 -5.29 2.96
CA PRO A 180 13.24 -6.01 4.08
C PRO A 180 11.84 -6.53 3.74
N ASP A 181 11.42 -7.62 4.37
CA ASP A 181 10.05 -8.14 4.27
C ASP A 181 9.08 -7.25 5.05
N ASN A 182 9.50 -6.81 6.24
CA ASN A 182 8.76 -5.85 7.03
C ASN A 182 9.70 -4.99 7.88
N ALA A 183 9.19 -3.82 8.26
CA ALA A 183 9.80 -2.91 9.22
C ALA A 183 8.88 -2.78 10.43
N THR A 184 9.44 -2.97 11.63
CA THR A 184 8.73 -2.76 12.89
C THR A 184 9.43 -1.68 13.72
N LEU A 185 8.67 -0.67 14.09
CA LEU A 185 9.04 0.39 15.01
C LEU A 185 8.34 0.15 16.35
N THR A 186 9.07 -0.04 17.44
CA THR A 186 8.50 -0.24 18.77
C THR A 186 8.98 0.86 19.72
N VAL A 187 8.03 1.54 20.37
CA VAL A 187 8.30 2.54 21.40
C VAL A 187 7.91 1.99 22.75
N GLU A 188 8.83 2.04 23.70
CA GLU A 188 8.66 1.76 25.12
C GLU A 188 8.68 3.09 25.85
N SER A 189 7.59 3.44 26.54
CA SER A 189 7.42 4.76 27.15
C SER A 189 6.18 4.80 28.03
N ASP A 190 6.21 5.57 29.12
CA ASP A 190 5.02 5.95 29.90
C ASP A 190 3.86 6.53 29.04
N TYR A 191 4.20 7.03 27.85
CA TYR A 191 3.27 7.64 26.90
C TYR A 191 2.87 6.72 25.74
N TYR A 192 3.13 5.40 25.82
CA TYR A 192 2.93 4.44 24.71
C TYR A 192 1.55 4.49 24.06
N ARG A 193 0.46 4.73 24.80
CA ARG A 193 -0.89 4.83 24.21
C ARG A 193 -1.02 6.01 23.25
N ALA A 194 -0.47 7.16 23.61
CA ALA A 194 -0.39 8.34 22.73
C ALA A 194 0.54 8.11 21.52
N TRP A 195 1.62 7.34 21.69
CA TRP A 195 2.45 6.89 20.56
C TRP A 195 1.67 5.99 19.59
N ALA A 196 0.86 5.07 20.10
CA ALA A 196 -0.02 4.24 19.27
C ALA A 196 -1.04 5.09 18.51
N ASP A 197 -1.65 6.09 19.16
CA ASP A 197 -2.57 7.01 18.50
C ASP A 197 -1.88 7.88 17.44
N PHE A 198 -0.64 8.31 17.69
CA PHE A 198 0.20 8.96 16.70
C PHE A 198 0.39 8.08 15.46
N PHE A 199 0.82 6.82 15.65
CA PHE A 199 1.01 5.87 14.54
C PHE A 199 -0.28 5.66 13.73
N ARG A 200 -1.42 5.46 14.40
CA ARG A 200 -2.72 5.27 13.73
C ARG A 200 -3.16 6.49 12.91
N THR A 201 -2.78 7.70 13.34
CA THR A 201 -3.27 8.95 12.76
C THR A 201 -2.33 9.51 11.69
N HIS A 202 -1.03 9.20 11.76
CA HIS A 202 0.01 9.84 10.94
C HIS A 202 0.82 8.87 10.07
N VAL A 203 0.60 7.56 10.20
CA VAL A 203 1.23 6.55 9.34
C VAL A 203 0.15 5.77 8.63
N ASP A 204 0.01 6.06 7.32
CA ASP A 204 -0.82 5.26 6.44
C ASP A 204 -0.14 3.91 6.19
N GLY A 205 -0.93 2.83 6.18
CA GLY A 205 -0.42 1.52 5.81
C GLY A 205 0.31 0.73 6.92
N GLY A 206 0.26 1.21 8.16
CA GLY A 206 0.84 0.52 9.29
C GLY A 206 -0.17 -0.31 10.08
N THR A 207 0.21 -1.50 10.52
CA THR A 207 -0.50 -2.17 11.62
C THR A 207 0.02 -1.68 12.96
N VAL A 208 -0.86 -1.23 13.84
CA VAL A 208 -0.49 -0.71 15.18
C VAL A 208 -0.93 -1.67 16.28
N ALA A 209 0.02 -2.11 17.11
CA ALA A 209 -0.22 -2.93 18.30
C ALA A 209 0.14 -2.16 19.58
N VAL A 210 -0.57 -2.50 20.67
CA VAL A 210 -0.36 -1.94 22.01
C VAL A 210 -0.18 -3.09 22.99
N ASP A 211 0.88 -3.06 23.78
CA ASP A 211 1.12 -4.00 24.86
C ASP A 211 1.20 -3.23 26.19
N ASP A 212 0.08 -3.24 26.93
CA ASP A 212 -0.01 -2.55 28.21
C ASP A 212 0.87 -3.17 29.31
N ALA A 213 1.26 -4.44 29.19
CA ALA A 213 2.08 -5.12 30.20
C ALA A 213 3.55 -4.73 30.12
N ASN A 214 4.01 -4.41 28.90
CA ASN A 214 5.37 -3.94 28.62
C ASN A 214 5.43 -2.43 28.35
N GLU A 215 4.30 -1.71 28.43
CA GLU A 215 4.20 -0.27 28.16
C GLU A 215 4.77 0.11 26.78
N THR A 216 4.37 -0.67 25.76
CA THR A 216 4.87 -0.46 24.39
C THR A 216 3.77 -0.22 23.36
N ALA A 217 4.14 0.53 22.32
CA ALA A 217 3.39 0.69 21.09
C ALA A 217 4.26 0.29 19.90
N SER A 218 3.75 -0.57 19.04
CA SER A 218 4.46 -1.07 17.86
C SER A 218 3.72 -0.71 16.59
N LEU A 219 4.45 -0.20 15.61
CA LEU A 219 4.02 0.04 14.23
C LEU A 219 4.77 -0.95 13.33
N THR A 220 4.04 -1.79 12.60
CA THR A 220 4.60 -2.71 11.62
C THR A 220 4.12 -2.35 10.22
N VAL A 221 5.04 -2.17 9.29
CA VAL A 221 4.80 -1.96 7.86
C VAL A 221 5.40 -3.11 7.08
N ILE A 222 4.62 -3.68 6.16
CA ILE A 222 5.06 -4.76 5.28
C ILE A 222 5.60 -4.14 4.00
N LEU A 223 6.73 -4.64 3.54
CA LEU A 223 7.53 -4.03 2.50
C LEU A 223 7.76 -5.02 1.36
N SER A 224 8.06 -6.29 1.68
CA SER A 224 8.07 -7.40 0.74
C SER A 224 7.34 -8.59 1.36
N GLY A 225 6.40 -9.20 0.63
CA GLY A 225 5.83 -10.48 1.07
C GLY A 225 4.55 -10.84 0.34
N SER A 226 4.54 -12.06 -0.20
CA SER A 226 3.35 -12.75 -0.70
C SER A 226 2.46 -13.15 0.47
N THR A 227 1.67 -12.21 0.98
CA THR A 227 0.50 -12.55 1.80
C THR A 227 -0.65 -13.05 0.95
N ALA A 228 -0.56 -12.82 -0.36
CA ALA A 228 -1.35 -13.50 -1.35
C ALA A 228 -0.89 -14.96 -1.47
N GLU A 229 -1.78 -15.89 -1.19
CA GLU A 229 -1.59 -17.32 -1.46
C GLU A 229 -2.29 -17.66 -2.77
N SER A 230 -1.58 -18.33 -3.68
CA SER A 230 -2.18 -18.92 -4.87
C SER A 230 -2.54 -20.38 -4.62
N ASP A 231 -3.70 -20.76 -5.14
CA ASP A 231 -4.08 -22.16 -5.40
C ASP A 231 -4.07 -22.39 -6.93
N ASP A 232 -4.56 -23.53 -7.42
CA ASP A 232 -4.50 -23.87 -8.85
C ASP A 232 -5.08 -22.76 -9.76
N ASN A 233 -6.23 -22.18 -9.40
CA ASN A 233 -6.97 -21.21 -10.23
C ASN A 233 -7.50 -19.97 -9.48
N SER A 234 -7.07 -19.76 -8.25
CA SER A 234 -7.54 -18.66 -7.41
C SER A 234 -6.42 -18.09 -6.56
N VAL A 235 -6.58 -16.83 -6.15
CA VAL A 235 -5.67 -16.15 -5.22
C VAL A 235 -6.46 -15.78 -3.97
N SER A 236 -5.88 -15.94 -2.79
CA SER A 236 -6.49 -15.45 -1.55
C SER A 236 -5.52 -14.52 -0.83
N THR A 237 -6.05 -13.61 -0.01
CA THR A 237 -5.22 -12.71 0.81
C THR A 237 -5.29 -13.08 2.28
N GLN A 238 -4.15 -13.08 2.97
CA GLN A 238 -4.13 -13.27 4.43
C GLN A 238 -4.59 -12.02 5.22
N ARG A 239 -4.79 -10.88 4.55
CA ARG A 239 -5.09 -9.58 5.17
C ARG A 239 -6.09 -8.77 4.36
N ASN A 240 -6.57 -7.68 4.94
CA ASN A 240 -7.31 -6.69 4.18
C ASN A 240 -6.39 -6.02 3.15
N ALA A 241 -6.87 -5.89 1.92
CA ALA A 241 -6.11 -5.35 0.81
C ALA A 241 -7.05 -4.69 -0.21
N SER A 242 -6.49 -4.08 -1.25
CA SER A 242 -7.18 -3.76 -2.49
C SER A 242 -6.70 -4.71 -3.57
N VAL A 243 -7.62 -5.29 -4.33
CA VAL A 243 -7.30 -6.09 -5.51
C VAL A 243 -7.60 -5.28 -6.76
N SER A 244 -6.75 -5.39 -7.77
CA SER A 244 -7.06 -4.98 -9.14
C SER A 244 -6.97 -6.16 -10.09
N VAL A 245 -7.85 -6.15 -11.10
CA VAL A 245 -7.89 -7.14 -12.17
C VAL A 245 -7.88 -6.40 -13.50
N ASP A 246 -6.87 -6.69 -14.32
CA ASP A 246 -6.65 -6.08 -15.62
C ASP A 246 -6.64 -7.14 -16.72
N VAL A 247 -7.49 -7.01 -17.73
CA VAL A 247 -7.40 -7.84 -18.94
C VAL A 247 -6.28 -7.26 -19.81
N LEU A 248 -5.18 -8.00 -19.94
CA LEU A 248 -4.01 -7.59 -20.72
C LEU A 248 -4.21 -7.85 -22.23
N GLY A 249 -5.03 -8.84 -22.58
CA GLY A 249 -5.38 -9.12 -23.96
C GLY A 249 -6.37 -10.28 -24.09
N THR A 250 -7.04 -10.32 -25.25
CA THR A 250 -7.97 -11.36 -25.68
C THR A 250 -7.72 -11.70 -27.13
N GLU A 251 -7.73 -12.98 -27.51
CA GLU A 251 -7.33 -13.40 -28.85
C GLU A 251 -8.14 -14.52 -29.51
N ILE A 252 -9.38 -14.80 -29.10
CA ILE A 252 -10.19 -15.76 -29.88
C ILE A 252 -10.63 -15.14 -31.20
N SER A 253 -10.12 -15.66 -32.31
CA SER A 253 -10.45 -15.11 -33.62
C SER A 253 -10.31 -16.12 -34.76
N SER A 254 -10.81 -15.73 -35.93
CA SER A 254 -10.51 -16.45 -37.17
C SER A 254 -9.99 -15.49 -38.24
N GLY A 255 -8.86 -15.85 -38.85
CA GLY A 255 -8.30 -15.18 -40.00
C GLY A 255 -9.07 -15.45 -41.30
N GLY A 256 -8.90 -14.55 -42.26
CA GLY A 256 -9.33 -14.68 -43.65
C GLY A 256 -8.15 -14.68 -44.62
N ASN A 257 -8.44 -14.47 -45.90
CA ASN A 257 -7.41 -14.47 -46.94
C ASN A 257 -6.44 -13.29 -46.78
N LEU A 258 -5.15 -13.56 -46.99
CA LEU A 258 -4.07 -12.59 -46.97
C LEU A 258 -3.79 -12.03 -48.37
N ASN A 259 -3.54 -10.72 -48.44
CA ASN A 259 -3.19 -10.02 -49.69
C ASN A 259 -2.00 -9.08 -49.48
N TRP A 260 -1.11 -9.02 -50.46
CA TRP A 260 -0.01 -8.07 -50.47
C TRP A 260 -0.50 -6.71 -50.97
N VAL A 261 -0.27 -5.67 -50.18
CA VAL A 261 -0.68 -4.30 -50.48
C VAL A 261 0.50 -3.38 -50.29
N GLN A 262 0.72 -2.44 -51.21
CA GLN A 262 1.72 -1.40 -51.03
C GLN A 262 1.06 -0.22 -50.30
N ASN A 263 1.65 0.23 -49.21
CA ASN A 263 1.19 1.40 -48.48
C ASN A 263 1.43 2.66 -49.33
N ASP A 264 0.36 3.36 -49.70
CA ASP A 264 0.43 4.53 -50.59
C ASP A 264 1.24 5.71 -49.99
N THR A 265 1.42 5.74 -48.67
CA THR A 265 2.13 6.81 -47.97
C THR A 265 3.61 6.52 -47.80
N THR A 266 3.96 5.31 -47.35
CA THR A 266 5.36 4.92 -47.07
C THR A 266 6.03 4.25 -48.27
N GLY A 267 5.25 3.70 -49.21
CA GLY A 267 5.73 2.89 -50.33
C GLY A 267 6.17 1.47 -49.92
N GLU A 268 6.02 1.11 -48.64
CA GLU A 268 6.38 -0.20 -48.10
C GLU A 268 5.30 -1.24 -48.39
N TRP A 269 5.70 -2.51 -48.46
CA TRP A 269 4.75 -3.62 -48.62
C TRP A 269 4.21 -4.06 -47.26
N GLU A 270 2.90 -4.25 -47.18
CA GLU A 270 2.16 -4.74 -46.03
C GLU A 270 1.36 -6.00 -46.43
N VAL A 271 1.10 -6.88 -45.47
CA VAL A 271 0.25 -8.06 -45.67
C VAL A 271 -1.10 -7.83 -45.01
N HIS A 272 -2.14 -7.61 -45.82
CA HIS A 272 -3.48 -7.28 -45.36
C HIS A 272 -4.35 -8.52 -45.22
N GLY A 273 -5.11 -8.62 -44.13
CA GLY A 273 -6.04 -9.71 -43.86
C GLY A 273 -7.32 -9.26 -43.20
N THR A 274 -8.30 -10.17 -43.10
CA THR A 274 -9.53 -9.95 -42.32
C THR A 274 -9.49 -10.82 -41.07
N LYS A 275 -9.80 -10.26 -39.91
CA LYS A 275 -9.87 -10.95 -38.62
C LYS A 275 -11.30 -10.84 -38.09
N ARG A 276 -11.89 -11.94 -37.64
CA ARG A 276 -13.22 -11.94 -37.01
C ARG A 276 -13.08 -12.39 -35.57
N ASN A 277 -13.51 -11.57 -34.62
CA ASN A 277 -13.34 -11.83 -33.19
C ASN A 277 -14.55 -12.58 -32.63
N ALA A 278 -14.31 -13.68 -31.93
CA ALA A 278 -15.36 -14.41 -31.23
C ALA A 278 -15.59 -13.79 -29.85
N PRO A 279 -16.85 -13.69 -29.37
CA PRO A 279 -17.13 -12.96 -28.15
C PRO A 279 -16.64 -13.68 -26.90
N ILE A 280 -16.05 -12.90 -25.99
CA ILE A 280 -15.53 -13.36 -24.69
C ILE A 280 -16.19 -12.52 -23.59
N ASN A 281 -16.68 -13.19 -22.55
CA ASN A 281 -17.19 -12.56 -21.35
C ASN A 281 -16.38 -13.05 -20.15
N MET A 282 -16.14 -12.17 -19.19
CA MET A 282 -15.43 -12.52 -17.96
C MET A 282 -16.19 -12.05 -16.72
N ARG A 283 -16.03 -12.81 -15.64
CA ARG A 283 -16.57 -12.49 -14.32
C ARG A 283 -15.48 -12.53 -13.28
N ILE A 284 -15.61 -11.73 -12.25
CA ILE A 284 -14.66 -11.69 -11.14
C ILE A 284 -15.42 -12.08 -9.88
N ASN A 285 -14.94 -13.11 -9.19
CA ASN A 285 -15.45 -13.50 -7.88
C ASN A 285 -14.50 -12.96 -6.80
N VAL A 286 -15.06 -12.34 -5.77
CA VAL A 286 -14.33 -11.81 -4.61
C VAL A 286 -15.11 -12.20 -3.36
N GLY A 287 -14.58 -13.15 -2.60
CA GLY A 287 -15.29 -13.71 -1.45
C GLY A 287 -16.65 -14.31 -1.88
N ASP A 288 -17.74 -13.80 -1.30
CA ASP A 288 -19.11 -14.23 -1.64
C ASP A 288 -19.74 -13.41 -2.80
N ASP A 289 -19.06 -12.39 -3.32
CA ASP A 289 -19.58 -11.47 -4.34
C ASP A 289 -19.06 -11.81 -5.74
N THR A 290 -19.91 -11.65 -6.76
CA THR A 290 -19.58 -11.82 -8.18
C THR A 290 -19.82 -10.53 -8.95
N TYR A 291 -18.85 -10.14 -9.78
CA TYR A 291 -18.85 -8.91 -10.55
C TYR A 291 -18.79 -9.20 -12.07
N GLU A 292 -19.54 -8.41 -12.84
CA GLU A 292 -19.48 -8.33 -14.31
C GLU A 292 -19.08 -6.89 -14.70
N PRO A 293 -17.83 -6.47 -14.40
CA PRO A 293 -17.46 -5.04 -14.46
C PRO A 293 -17.36 -4.49 -15.88
N TRP A 294 -17.31 -5.36 -16.89
CA TRP A 294 -17.16 -4.99 -18.28
C TRP A 294 -18.47 -5.23 -19.04
N GLY A 295 -19.14 -4.12 -19.37
CA GLY A 295 -20.41 -4.07 -20.08
C GLY A 295 -21.31 -2.95 -19.57
N ASP A 296 -22.22 -2.48 -20.42
CA ASP A 296 -22.99 -1.25 -20.21
C ASP A 296 -24.32 -1.45 -19.45
N GLY A 297 -24.51 -2.58 -18.76
CA GLY A 297 -25.80 -2.91 -18.13
C GLY A 297 -25.73 -3.79 -16.88
N VAL A 298 -26.67 -3.56 -15.97
CA VAL A 298 -26.98 -4.43 -14.83
C VAL A 298 -28.03 -5.45 -15.29
N GLY A 299 -27.61 -6.67 -15.60
CA GLY A 299 -28.49 -7.82 -15.88
C GLY A 299 -28.40 -8.41 -17.30
N PRO A 300 -28.76 -9.69 -17.48
CA PRO A 300 -28.48 -10.42 -18.71
C PRO A 300 -29.55 -10.12 -19.75
N THR A 301 -29.16 -9.61 -20.92
CA THR A 301 -30.00 -9.79 -22.11
C THR A 301 -29.26 -10.09 -23.41
N ASP A 302 -27.93 -9.94 -23.48
CA ASP A 302 -27.17 -10.26 -24.69
C ASP A 302 -25.66 -10.44 -24.39
N VAL A 303 -25.04 -11.49 -24.93
CA VAL A 303 -23.59 -11.77 -24.79
C VAL A 303 -22.77 -10.62 -25.36
N ILE A 304 -23.23 -10.02 -26.45
CA ILE A 304 -22.49 -9.02 -27.23
C ILE A 304 -22.26 -7.71 -26.48
N ARG A 305 -23.04 -7.41 -25.44
CA ARG A 305 -22.87 -6.20 -24.61
C ARG A 305 -21.70 -6.27 -23.64
N HIS A 306 -21.27 -7.48 -23.33
CA HIS A 306 -20.19 -7.78 -22.39
C HIS A 306 -18.97 -8.36 -23.09
N ASP A 307 -18.95 -8.31 -24.43
CA ASP A 307 -17.87 -8.84 -25.25
C ASP A 307 -16.61 -7.99 -25.08
N ILE A 308 -15.68 -8.49 -24.28
CA ILE A 308 -14.38 -7.85 -24.05
C ILE A 308 -13.41 -8.04 -25.23
N ASN A 309 -13.72 -8.94 -26.16
CA ASN A 309 -12.93 -9.19 -27.37
C ASN A 309 -13.44 -8.39 -28.60
N ASP A 310 -14.35 -7.43 -28.39
CA ASP A 310 -14.81 -6.52 -29.43
C ASP A 310 -13.68 -5.56 -29.86
N PRO A 311 -13.18 -5.66 -31.11
CA PRO A 311 -12.04 -4.87 -31.57
C PRO A 311 -12.36 -3.37 -31.73
N THR A 312 -13.65 -3.01 -31.73
CA THR A 312 -14.14 -1.63 -31.86
C THR A 312 -14.30 -0.93 -30.52
N ASN A 313 -14.30 -1.68 -29.42
CA ASN A 313 -14.22 -1.15 -28.07
C ASN A 313 -12.76 -0.93 -27.66
N GLY A 314 -12.53 -0.16 -26.60
CA GLY A 314 -11.20 -0.05 -26.02
C GLY A 314 -10.71 -1.40 -25.50
N GLU A 315 -9.40 -1.64 -25.52
CA GLU A 315 -8.79 -2.90 -25.02
C GLU A 315 -8.40 -2.82 -23.53
N HIS A 316 -8.81 -1.77 -22.82
CA HIS A 316 -8.43 -1.53 -21.44
C HIS A 316 -9.60 -1.84 -20.51
N TYR A 317 -9.55 -3.02 -19.89
CA TYR A 317 -10.55 -3.50 -18.96
C TYR A 317 -9.92 -3.65 -17.58
N HIS A 318 -10.31 -2.77 -16.66
CA HIS A 318 -9.79 -2.70 -15.31
C HIS A 318 -10.93 -2.82 -14.31
N PHE A 319 -10.68 -3.51 -13.21
CA PHE A 319 -11.55 -3.62 -12.05
C PHE A 319 -10.71 -3.45 -10.79
N SER A 320 -11.28 -2.82 -9.76
CA SER A 320 -10.66 -2.80 -8.42
C SER A 320 -11.71 -2.85 -7.33
N GLU A 321 -11.38 -3.52 -6.23
CA GLU A 321 -12.24 -3.70 -5.07
C GLU A 321 -11.40 -3.84 -3.79
N ASN A 322 -11.99 -3.53 -2.63
CA ASN A 322 -11.35 -3.82 -1.35
C ASN A 322 -11.72 -5.22 -0.90
N VAL A 323 -10.73 -5.99 -0.47
CA VAL A 323 -10.87 -7.37 -0.03
C VAL A 323 -10.54 -7.50 1.45
N THR A 324 -11.18 -8.45 2.11
CA THR A 324 -10.94 -8.78 3.51
C THR A 324 -10.05 -10.02 3.65
N ALA A 325 -9.37 -10.14 4.78
CA ALA A 325 -8.54 -11.30 5.08
C ALA A 325 -9.33 -12.62 4.95
N GLY A 326 -8.85 -13.51 4.07
CA GLY A 326 -9.46 -14.81 3.78
C GLY A 326 -10.38 -14.81 2.56
N ASP A 327 -10.66 -13.66 1.94
CA ASP A 327 -11.41 -13.63 0.68
C ASP A 327 -10.60 -14.31 -0.43
N VAL A 328 -11.31 -15.13 -1.22
CA VAL A 328 -10.78 -15.79 -2.40
C VAL A 328 -11.17 -14.97 -3.63
N ILE A 329 -10.20 -14.74 -4.49
CA ILE A 329 -10.32 -14.03 -5.76
C ILE A 329 -10.13 -15.05 -6.88
N SER A 330 -11.11 -15.13 -7.78
CA SER A 330 -11.03 -15.91 -9.01
C SER A 330 -11.61 -15.14 -10.19
N VAL A 331 -11.17 -15.47 -11.39
CA VAL A 331 -11.67 -14.86 -12.62
C VAL A 331 -12.16 -15.98 -13.53
N GLU A 332 -13.42 -15.87 -13.94
CA GLU A 332 -14.07 -16.83 -14.83
C GLU A 332 -14.08 -16.30 -16.26
N GLY A 333 -13.97 -17.20 -17.23
CA GLY A 333 -14.04 -16.89 -18.66
C GLY A 333 -15.08 -17.74 -19.37
N THR A 334 -15.91 -17.08 -20.20
CA THR A 334 -16.88 -17.74 -21.08
C THR A 334 -16.67 -17.25 -22.50
N ALA A 335 -16.61 -18.18 -23.46
CA ALA A 335 -16.49 -17.85 -24.88
C ALA A 335 -17.57 -18.52 -25.72
N TYR A 336 -18.00 -17.81 -26.76
CA TYR A 336 -18.99 -18.28 -27.73
C TYR A 336 -18.42 -18.20 -29.14
N GLY A 337 -18.94 -19.04 -30.04
CA GLY A 337 -18.56 -18.98 -31.44
C GLY A 337 -19.04 -17.68 -32.12
N ILE A 338 -18.59 -17.46 -33.35
CA ILE A 338 -19.06 -16.34 -34.18
C ILE A 338 -20.40 -16.74 -34.82
N GLY A 339 -21.49 -16.09 -34.41
CA GLY A 339 -22.82 -16.32 -34.99
C GLY A 339 -23.07 -15.46 -36.24
N SER A 340 -22.81 -14.16 -36.13
CA SER A 340 -22.83 -13.19 -37.24
C SER A 340 -21.74 -12.13 -37.06
N VAL A 341 -21.24 -11.60 -38.16
CA VAL A 341 -20.18 -10.58 -38.19
C VAL A 341 -20.77 -9.25 -38.61
N ASP A 342 -20.47 -8.19 -37.86
CA ASP A 342 -20.79 -6.82 -38.26
C ASP A 342 -19.73 -6.28 -39.21
N TRP A 343 -19.98 -6.40 -40.51
CA TRP A 343 -19.10 -5.86 -41.54
C TRP A 343 -19.07 -4.33 -41.60
N GLY A 344 -19.95 -3.64 -40.87
CA GLY A 344 -19.97 -2.18 -40.76
C GLY A 344 -19.07 -1.64 -39.66
N SER A 345 -18.65 -2.48 -38.71
CA SER A 345 -17.89 -2.08 -37.53
C SER A 345 -16.58 -2.86 -37.44
N SER A 346 -15.48 -2.19 -37.78
CA SER A 346 -14.14 -2.78 -37.74
C SER A 346 -13.12 -1.82 -37.13
N ALA A 347 -12.02 -2.39 -36.68
CA ALA A 347 -10.81 -1.67 -36.30
C ALA A 347 -9.61 -2.25 -37.04
N THR A 348 -8.75 -1.38 -37.56
CA THR A 348 -7.48 -1.82 -38.15
C THR A 348 -6.46 -2.10 -37.04
N LYS A 349 -5.95 -3.33 -36.98
CA LYS A 349 -4.91 -3.75 -36.02
C LYS A 349 -3.64 -4.12 -36.78
N ARG A 350 -2.48 -3.72 -36.28
CA ARG A 350 -1.17 -4.16 -36.80
C ARG A 350 -0.58 -5.14 -35.79
N LEU A 351 -0.49 -6.40 -36.15
CA LEU A 351 -0.18 -7.50 -35.23
C LEU A 351 0.87 -8.40 -35.87
N ASN A 352 1.93 -8.75 -35.14
CA ASN A 352 3.01 -9.61 -35.63
C ASN A 352 3.72 -9.09 -36.90
N GLN A 353 4.88 -9.66 -37.20
CA GLN A 353 5.64 -9.35 -38.41
C GLN A 353 5.91 -10.63 -39.21
N TYR A 354 5.77 -10.52 -40.52
CA TYR A 354 6.12 -11.57 -41.46
C TYR A 354 7.56 -11.36 -41.94
N GLU A 355 8.40 -12.38 -41.78
CA GLU A 355 9.76 -12.38 -42.33
C GLU A 355 9.85 -13.26 -43.58
N SER A 356 10.32 -12.69 -44.68
CA SER A 356 10.61 -13.45 -45.91
C SER A 356 11.77 -12.83 -46.68
N GLY A 357 12.70 -13.66 -47.13
CA GLY A 357 13.87 -13.21 -47.90
C GLY A 357 14.82 -12.27 -47.14
N GLY A 358 14.73 -12.21 -45.81
CA GLY A 358 15.51 -11.27 -44.98
C GLY A 358 14.87 -9.89 -44.81
N GLU A 359 13.67 -9.68 -45.36
CA GLU A 359 12.86 -8.48 -45.16
C GLU A 359 11.72 -8.76 -44.17
N ARG A 360 11.30 -7.72 -43.44
CA ARG A 360 10.18 -7.73 -42.50
C ARG A 360 9.01 -6.95 -43.08
N TYR A 361 7.82 -7.53 -42.98
CA TYR A 361 6.58 -6.94 -43.44
C TYR A 361 5.55 -6.95 -42.31
N ASP A 362 4.80 -5.87 -42.16
CA ASP A 362 3.77 -5.79 -41.15
C ASP A 362 2.49 -6.49 -41.64
N TYR A 363 1.90 -7.29 -40.75
CA TYR A 363 0.53 -7.75 -40.94
C TYR A 363 -0.44 -6.65 -40.50
N VAL A 364 -1.41 -6.37 -41.37
CA VAL A 364 -2.48 -5.39 -41.13
C VAL A 364 -3.81 -6.11 -41.21
N TRP A 365 -4.51 -6.17 -40.09
CA TRP A 365 -5.78 -6.86 -39.98
C TRP A 365 -6.92 -5.86 -39.91
N GLU A 366 -7.90 -6.00 -40.80
CA GLU A 366 -9.21 -5.42 -40.58
C GLU A 366 -10.00 -6.36 -39.66
N SER A 367 -10.12 -5.96 -38.39
CA SER A 367 -10.68 -6.76 -37.30
C SER A 367 -12.14 -6.38 -37.08
N TYR A 368 -13.03 -7.35 -37.26
CA TYR A 368 -14.47 -7.19 -37.20
C TYR A 368 -15.02 -7.77 -35.91
N ARG A 369 -15.97 -7.05 -35.30
CA ARG A 369 -16.73 -7.52 -34.15
C ARG A 369 -17.81 -8.53 -34.56
N THR A 370 -18.28 -9.29 -33.58
CA THR A 370 -19.50 -10.10 -33.68
C THR A 370 -20.71 -9.24 -33.26
N ASP A 371 -21.83 -9.34 -33.98
CA ASP A 371 -23.11 -8.70 -33.62
C ASP A 371 -24.18 -9.70 -33.13
N TYR A 372 -23.87 -10.99 -33.21
CA TYR A 372 -24.69 -12.07 -32.67
C TYR A 372 -23.82 -13.27 -32.31
N GLU A 373 -23.93 -13.76 -31.09
CA GLU A 373 -23.14 -14.89 -30.60
C GLU A 373 -23.55 -16.22 -31.24
N GLY A 374 -22.57 -17.10 -31.40
CA GLY A 374 -22.76 -18.48 -31.82
C GLY A 374 -23.07 -19.40 -30.64
N SER A 375 -22.84 -20.70 -30.83
CA SER A 375 -22.93 -21.66 -29.73
C SER A 375 -21.86 -21.38 -28.67
N LEU A 376 -22.19 -21.62 -27.41
CA LEU A 376 -21.22 -21.69 -26.31
C LEU A 376 -20.09 -22.65 -26.68
N MET A 377 -18.84 -22.20 -26.55
CA MET A 377 -17.64 -23.01 -26.78
C MET A 377 -17.11 -23.55 -25.46
N THR A 378 -16.75 -22.64 -24.55
CA THR A 378 -16.17 -22.96 -23.24
C THR A 378 -16.77 -22.07 -22.17
N ASN A 379 -17.01 -22.65 -21.00
CA ASN A 379 -17.44 -21.93 -19.81
C ASN A 379 -16.62 -22.41 -18.62
N ILE A 380 -15.76 -21.54 -18.10
CA ILE A 380 -14.94 -21.83 -16.91
C ILE A 380 -15.73 -21.36 -15.70
N VAL A 381 -15.78 -22.20 -14.67
CA VAL A 381 -16.36 -21.86 -13.37
C VAL A 381 -15.30 -22.18 -12.34
N VAL A 382 -15.04 -21.25 -11.43
CA VAL A 382 -14.06 -21.43 -10.35
C VAL A 382 -14.80 -21.24 -9.02
N GLU A 383 -14.99 -22.34 -8.32
CA GLU A 383 -15.54 -22.40 -6.98
C GLU A 383 -14.54 -21.86 -5.94
N ALA A 384 -15.04 -21.51 -4.76
CA ALA A 384 -14.23 -20.88 -3.71
C ALA A 384 -13.09 -21.76 -3.16
N ASP A 385 -13.13 -23.07 -3.40
CA ASP A 385 -12.08 -24.02 -3.00
C ASP A 385 -11.06 -24.29 -4.13
N GLY A 386 -11.08 -23.48 -5.20
CA GLY A 386 -10.19 -23.60 -6.36
C GLY A 386 -10.63 -24.66 -7.37
N THR A 387 -11.67 -25.44 -7.09
CA THR A 387 -12.24 -26.44 -8.02
C THR A 387 -13.28 -25.82 -8.95
N GLY A 388 -13.83 -26.59 -9.89
CA GLY A 388 -14.86 -26.13 -10.80
C GLY A 388 -14.98 -26.94 -12.09
N THR A 389 -15.35 -26.26 -13.17
CA THR A 389 -15.52 -26.87 -14.50
C THR A 389 -14.54 -26.27 -15.48
N ASN A 390 -13.95 -27.09 -16.35
CA ASN A 390 -12.89 -26.66 -17.26
C ASN A 390 -11.68 -26.06 -16.50
N GLU A 391 -11.34 -26.61 -15.33
CA GLU A 391 -10.24 -26.08 -14.50
C GLU A 391 -8.89 -26.06 -15.25
N GLY A 392 -8.67 -26.99 -16.17
CA GLY A 392 -7.45 -27.02 -16.99
C GLY A 392 -7.38 -25.90 -18.02
N ASN A 393 -8.51 -25.28 -18.38
CA ASN A 393 -8.60 -24.22 -19.40
C ASN A 393 -8.08 -22.87 -18.92
N VAL A 394 -7.72 -22.76 -17.64
CA VAL A 394 -7.08 -21.58 -17.08
C VAL A 394 -5.87 -22.04 -16.27
N VAL A 395 -4.81 -21.24 -16.27
CA VAL A 395 -3.62 -21.50 -15.46
C VAL A 395 -3.24 -20.23 -14.74
N LEU A 396 -3.18 -20.28 -13.41
CA LEU A 396 -2.63 -19.23 -12.59
C LEU A 396 -1.10 -19.36 -12.52
N LEU A 397 -0.40 -18.27 -12.83
CA LEU A 397 1.05 -18.20 -12.86
C LEU A 397 1.55 -17.08 -11.95
N SER A 398 2.55 -17.38 -11.13
CA SER A 398 3.27 -16.39 -10.32
C SER A 398 4.61 -16.02 -10.95
N ASP A 399 5.32 -15.07 -10.33
CA ASP A 399 6.67 -14.69 -10.73
C ASP A 399 7.61 -15.89 -10.94
N GLY A 400 8.43 -15.81 -11.99
CA GLY A 400 9.40 -16.84 -12.35
C GLY A 400 8.82 -18.14 -12.92
N MET A 401 7.49 -18.27 -13.08
CA MET A 401 6.88 -19.43 -13.74
C MET A 401 6.99 -19.35 -15.27
N ALA A 402 7.05 -20.50 -15.93
CA ALA A 402 7.03 -20.59 -17.38
C ALA A 402 5.61 -20.39 -17.91
N VAL A 403 5.47 -19.56 -18.95
CA VAL A 403 4.18 -19.30 -19.60
C VAL A 403 3.86 -20.44 -20.59
N PRO A 404 2.70 -21.12 -20.45
CA PRO A 404 2.24 -22.12 -21.40
C PRO A 404 2.14 -21.54 -22.81
N GLY A 405 2.44 -22.35 -23.83
CA GLY A 405 2.30 -21.94 -25.23
C GLY A 405 3.24 -20.80 -25.64
N TYR A 406 4.25 -20.44 -24.85
CA TYR A 406 5.17 -19.33 -25.16
C TYR A 406 5.68 -19.37 -26.62
N GLY A 407 5.42 -18.28 -27.35
CA GLY A 407 5.78 -18.12 -28.76
C GLY A 407 4.78 -18.73 -29.76
N SER A 408 3.70 -19.35 -29.30
CA SER A 408 2.61 -19.89 -30.13
C SER A 408 1.49 -18.86 -30.25
N ALA A 409 1.17 -18.49 -31.49
CA ALA A 409 0.00 -17.70 -31.86
C ALA A 409 -0.18 -17.76 -33.37
N ASN A 410 -1.43 -17.74 -33.86
CA ASN A 410 -1.65 -17.51 -35.29
C ASN A 410 -1.29 -16.06 -35.68
N PRO A 411 -0.99 -15.77 -36.96
CA PRO A 411 -0.57 -14.43 -37.39
C PRO A 411 -1.56 -13.30 -37.05
N GLU A 412 -2.86 -13.60 -36.95
CA GLU A 412 -3.93 -12.68 -36.55
C GLU A 412 -4.08 -12.48 -35.04
N GLN A 413 -3.41 -13.28 -34.21
CA GLN A 413 -3.49 -13.26 -32.76
C GLN A 413 -2.22 -12.66 -32.15
N ARG A 414 -2.35 -11.88 -31.07
CA ARG A 414 -1.18 -11.52 -30.27
C ARG A 414 -0.62 -12.75 -29.56
N ASN A 415 0.70 -12.86 -29.53
CA ASN A 415 1.39 -13.84 -28.70
C ASN A 415 1.55 -13.33 -27.25
N MET A 416 1.99 -14.23 -26.36
CA MET A 416 2.19 -13.94 -24.94
C MET A 416 3.14 -12.75 -24.68
N SER A 417 4.23 -12.60 -25.45
CA SER A 417 5.14 -11.47 -25.29
C SER A 417 4.49 -10.14 -25.60
N GLN A 418 3.55 -10.09 -26.56
CA GLN A 418 2.81 -8.87 -26.88
C GLN A 418 1.77 -8.51 -25.81
N MET A 419 1.14 -9.50 -25.16
CA MET A 419 0.15 -9.25 -24.11
C MET A 419 0.80 -8.93 -22.76
N LEU A 420 1.82 -9.68 -22.36
CA LEU A 420 2.50 -9.51 -21.07
C LEU A 420 3.52 -8.38 -21.09
N GLY A 421 4.04 -8.01 -22.27
CA GLY A 421 4.96 -6.88 -22.40
C GLY A 421 6.20 -7.05 -21.53
N GLY A 422 6.44 -6.11 -20.62
CA GLY A 422 7.60 -6.13 -19.71
C GLY A 422 7.55 -7.21 -18.62
N ARG A 423 6.44 -7.94 -18.49
CA ARG A 423 6.20 -8.95 -17.44
C ARG A 423 6.66 -10.36 -17.82
N ILE A 424 7.33 -10.50 -18.96
CA ILE A 424 7.85 -11.77 -19.45
C ILE A 424 9.22 -11.54 -20.09
N ASN A 425 10.15 -12.45 -19.84
CA ASN A 425 11.46 -12.42 -20.48
C ASN A 425 11.49 -13.15 -21.82
N ASP A 426 12.56 -12.97 -22.58
CA ASP A 426 12.76 -13.57 -23.91
C ASP A 426 12.78 -15.12 -23.91
N THR A 427 12.85 -15.75 -22.73
CA THR A 427 12.83 -17.22 -22.57
C THR A 427 11.47 -17.77 -22.16
N GLY A 428 10.45 -16.92 -22.00
CA GLY A 428 9.08 -17.33 -21.71
C GLY A 428 8.78 -17.53 -20.23
N TYR A 429 9.56 -16.92 -19.34
CA TYR A 429 9.30 -16.93 -17.90
C TYR A 429 8.84 -15.55 -17.45
N LEU A 430 7.89 -15.53 -16.52
CA LEU A 430 7.34 -14.30 -15.96
C LEU A 430 8.35 -13.56 -15.09
N ASP A 431 8.24 -12.23 -15.10
CA ASP A 431 8.97 -11.26 -14.29
C ASP A 431 7.91 -10.30 -13.73
N LEU A 432 7.30 -10.67 -12.60
CA LEU A 432 6.14 -9.98 -12.02
C LEU A 432 6.53 -9.19 -10.77
N ASP A 433 5.79 -8.10 -10.52
CA ASP A 433 5.91 -7.38 -9.26
C ASP A 433 5.37 -8.27 -8.10
N PRO A 434 5.79 -8.05 -6.83
CA PRO A 434 5.24 -8.79 -5.71
C PRO A 434 3.70 -8.70 -5.63
N ASN A 435 3.04 -9.80 -5.30
CA ASN A 435 1.57 -9.92 -5.27
C ASN A 435 0.87 -9.71 -6.61
N GLU A 436 1.59 -9.81 -7.72
CA GLU A 436 1.00 -9.97 -9.05
C GLU A 436 0.93 -11.45 -9.46
N PHE A 437 -0.16 -11.78 -10.14
CA PHE A 437 -0.42 -13.09 -10.69
C PHE A 437 -1.01 -12.95 -12.08
N VAL A 438 -0.66 -13.86 -12.97
CA VAL A 438 -1.18 -13.89 -14.34
C VAL A 438 -2.05 -15.13 -14.52
N LEU A 439 -3.28 -14.94 -14.96
CA LEU A 439 -4.14 -16.01 -15.46
C LEU A 439 -4.06 -16.03 -16.98
N VAL A 440 -3.70 -17.19 -17.54
CA VAL A 440 -3.74 -17.44 -18.99
C VAL A 440 -4.85 -18.41 -19.31
N TYR A 441 -5.58 -18.14 -20.39
CA TYR A 441 -6.82 -18.86 -20.70
C TYR A 441 -6.77 -19.52 -22.06
N GLU A 442 -7.31 -20.72 -22.13
CA GLU A 442 -7.73 -21.42 -23.33
C GLU A 442 -9.26 -21.52 -23.34
N LEU A 443 -9.91 -20.75 -24.18
CA LEU A 443 -11.37 -20.62 -24.26
C LEU A 443 -11.93 -21.16 -25.58
N SER A 444 -11.10 -21.36 -26.59
CA SER A 444 -11.47 -21.91 -27.89
C SER A 444 -11.58 -23.44 -27.88
N CYS A 445 -10.93 -24.10 -26.92
CA CYS A 445 -10.83 -25.55 -26.80
C CYS A 445 -11.37 -26.08 -25.45
N PRO A 446 -12.60 -26.62 -25.34
CA PRO A 446 -13.13 -27.10 -24.07
C PRO A 446 -12.35 -28.31 -23.50
N ASP A 447 -12.34 -28.43 -22.17
CA ASP A 447 -11.61 -29.45 -21.40
C ASP A 447 -10.09 -29.53 -21.73
N ALA A 448 -9.46 -28.43 -22.13
CA ALA A 448 -8.04 -28.36 -22.47
C ALA A 448 -7.15 -28.42 -21.22
N THR A 449 -5.96 -29.02 -21.36
CA THR A 449 -4.86 -28.87 -20.40
C THR A 449 -3.58 -28.44 -21.11
N THR A 450 -2.58 -27.98 -20.37
CA THR A 450 -1.29 -27.56 -20.95
C THR A 450 -0.52 -28.71 -21.61
N ASP A 451 -0.82 -29.97 -21.25
CA ASP A 451 -0.28 -31.16 -21.92
C ASP A 451 -0.85 -31.36 -23.33
N ASP A 452 -1.99 -30.74 -23.65
CA ASP A 452 -2.62 -30.82 -24.97
C ASP A 452 -2.00 -29.85 -26.00
N ILE A 453 -1.10 -28.95 -25.57
CA ILE A 453 -0.46 -27.97 -26.45
C ILE A 453 0.31 -28.68 -27.56
N GLY A 454 0.04 -28.30 -28.82
CA GLY A 454 0.67 -28.89 -30.00
C GLY A 454 0.22 -30.32 -30.35
N THR A 455 -0.74 -30.89 -29.62
CA THR A 455 -1.33 -32.21 -29.93
C THR A 455 -2.34 -32.15 -31.07
N GLY A 456 -2.85 -30.95 -31.37
CA GLY A 456 -3.91 -30.72 -32.35
C GLY A 456 -5.30 -31.11 -31.86
N LYS A 457 -5.52 -31.15 -30.53
CA LYS A 457 -6.79 -31.52 -29.89
C LYS A 457 -8.00 -30.76 -30.47
N CYS A 458 -7.85 -29.45 -30.66
CA CYS A 458 -8.94 -28.57 -31.11
C CYS A 458 -8.74 -27.99 -32.51
N GLY A 459 -7.58 -28.19 -33.12
CA GLY A 459 -7.32 -27.75 -34.47
C GLY A 459 -5.89 -27.27 -34.66
N SER A 460 -5.70 -26.45 -35.69
CA SER A 460 -4.38 -25.88 -35.99
C SER A 460 -4.16 -24.64 -35.14
N GLY A 461 -3.29 -24.77 -34.14
CA GLY A 461 -2.97 -23.67 -33.21
C GLY A 461 -3.33 -24.04 -31.78
N ASP A 462 -4.54 -24.58 -31.58
CA ASP A 462 -5.14 -24.72 -30.25
C ASP A 462 -4.99 -26.14 -29.65
N PRO A 463 -4.80 -26.26 -28.32
CA PRO A 463 -4.75 -25.16 -27.37
C PRO A 463 -3.38 -24.47 -27.34
N ASP A 464 -3.39 -23.15 -27.15
CA ASP A 464 -2.20 -22.30 -27.02
C ASP A 464 -2.24 -21.34 -25.81
N TYR A 465 -3.37 -21.29 -25.09
CA TYR A 465 -3.60 -20.50 -23.88
C TYR A 465 -3.49 -18.98 -24.06
N ASN A 466 -3.46 -18.46 -25.28
CA ASN A 466 -3.42 -17.02 -25.53
C ASN A 466 -4.81 -16.37 -25.65
N ASP A 467 -5.89 -17.14 -25.51
CA ASP A 467 -7.25 -16.66 -25.77
C ASP A 467 -7.67 -15.50 -24.88
N ALA A 468 -7.17 -15.48 -23.64
CA ALA A 468 -7.13 -14.29 -22.81
C ALA A 468 -5.98 -14.33 -21.81
N VAL A 469 -5.52 -13.14 -21.42
CA VAL A 469 -4.50 -12.96 -20.39
C VAL A 469 -5.00 -11.91 -19.41
N VAL A 470 -5.05 -12.26 -18.13
CA VAL A 470 -5.52 -11.41 -17.04
C VAL A 470 -4.43 -11.27 -16.00
N LEU A 471 -4.20 -10.04 -15.54
CA LEU A 471 -3.34 -9.71 -14.42
C LEU A 471 -4.19 -9.47 -13.18
N ILE A 472 -3.86 -10.14 -12.09
CA ILE A 472 -4.38 -9.86 -10.75
C ILE A 472 -3.24 -9.21 -9.96
N SER A 473 -3.45 -8.02 -9.43
CA SER A 473 -2.51 -7.35 -8.53
C SER A 473 -3.17 -7.13 -7.17
N ILE A 474 -2.53 -7.56 -6.09
CA ILE A 474 -3.02 -7.34 -4.73
C ILE A 474 -2.15 -6.29 -4.04
N HIS A 475 -2.75 -5.13 -3.79
CA HIS A 475 -2.14 -4.04 -3.04
C HIS A 475 -2.65 -4.06 -1.61
N GLU A 476 -1.87 -4.60 -0.69
CA GLU A 476 -2.22 -4.53 0.73
C GLU A 476 -2.16 -3.10 1.24
N ASP A 477 -3.08 -2.76 2.13
CA ASP A 477 -3.08 -1.48 2.83
C ASP A 477 -1.75 -1.28 3.56
N GLY A 478 -0.86 -0.49 2.93
CA GLY A 478 0.46 -0.18 3.46
C GLY A 478 1.64 -0.98 2.99
N SER A 479 1.44 -1.85 2.01
CA SER A 479 2.55 -2.38 1.22
C SER A 479 3.25 -1.25 0.45
N VAL A 480 4.57 -1.36 0.31
CA VAL A 480 5.34 -0.49 -0.60
C VAL A 480 5.43 -1.20 -1.93
N GLY A 481 5.04 -0.52 -3.01
CA GLY A 481 5.05 -1.11 -4.36
C GLY A 481 6.44 -1.53 -4.84
N GLU A 482 7.50 -0.85 -4.40
CA GLU A 482 8.89 -1.19 -4.71
C GLU A 482 9.70 -1.36 -3.41
N PRO A 483 9.81 -2.58 -2.87
CA PRO A 483 10.51 -2.83 -1.62
C PRO A 483 12.00 -2.45 -1.68
N GLU A 484 12.63 -2.52 -2.85
CA GLU A 484 14.00 -2.03 -3.08
C GLU A 484 14.18 -0.54 -2.81
N ASP A 485 13.10 0.24 -2.82
CA ASP A 485 13.10 1.68 -2.56
C ASP A 485 12.88 2.01 -1.09
N PHE A 486 12.71 1.00 -0.23
CA PHE A 486 12.58 1.22 1.19
C PHE A 486 13.83 1.85 1.82
N ARG A 487 13.65 2.95 2.56
CA ARG A 487 14.75 3.66 3.24
C ARG A 487 14.37 4.03 4.67
N ILE A 488 15.36 3.99 5.56
CA ILE A 488 15.26 4.55 6.92
C ILE A 488 16.24 5.70 7.03
N HIS A 489 15.72 6.88 7.34
CA HIS A 489 16.50 8.06 7.66
C HIS A 489 16.19 8.51 9.09
N VAL A 490 17.11 8.26 10.02
CA VAL A 490 17.00 8.74 11.40
C VAL A 490 18.09 9.77 11.64
N THR A 491 17.69 11.00 11.99
CA THR A 491 18.59 12.02 12.50
C THR A 491 18.40 12.12 14.01
N MET A 492 19.47 11.88 14.76
CA MET A 492 19.46 11.96 16.22
C MET A 492 20.25 13.16 16.73
N ASN A 493 19.63 13.96 17.58
CA ASN A 493 20.31 15.03 18.31
C ASN A 493 20.17 14.83 19.81
N GLN A 494 21.29 14.76 20.50
CA GLN A 494 21.32 14.70 21.96
C GLN A 494 21.44 16.13 22.52
N VAL A 495 20.54 16.48 23.42
CA VAL A 495 20.50 17.77 24.11
C VAL A 495 20.60 17.52 25.61
N THR A 496 21.64 18.05 26.23
CA THR A 496 21.83 17.98 27.69
C THR A 496 21.04 19.09 28.36
N ILE A 497 20.24 18.70 29.35
CA ILE A 497 19.37 19.58 30.12
C ILE A 497 19.94 19.73 31.53
N GLU A 498 20.25 20.97 31.88
CA GLU A 498 20.77 21.34 33.19
C GLU A 498 19.94 22.49 33.78
N ARG A 499 20.01 22.67 35.09
CA ARG A 499 19.45 23.88 35.70
C ARG A 499 20.23 25.10 35.22
N ALA A 500 19.52 26.14 34.78
CA ALA A 500 20.16 27.41 34.52
C ALA A 500 20.35 28.13 35.86
N ASP A 501 21.58 28.17 36.37
CA ASP A 501 21.90 28.97 37.56
C ASP A 501 21.49 30.44 37.33
N GLY A 502 20.92 31.04 38.38
CA GLY A 502 20.33 32.38 38.44
C GLY A 502 21.22 33.49 37.89
#